data_AF-A0AAW6EAR8-F1
#
_entry.id   AF-A0AAW6EAR8-F1
#
_cell.length_a   1.000
_cell.length_b   1.000
_cell.length_c   1.000
_cell.angle_alpha   90.00
_cell.angle_beta   90.00
_cell.angle_gamma   90.00
#
_symmetry.space_group_name_H-M   'P 1'
#
loop_
_entity.id
_entity.type
_entity.pdbx_description
1 polymer ?
#
loop_
_entity_poly.entity_id
_entity_poly.type
_entity_poly.pdbx_seq_one_letter_code
_entity_poly.pdbx_strand_id
1 'polypeptide(L)'
;MDNATKIKDELDVLCTEYKNNKSQLSVEKTKRVSNLLIELTYCKDSDISDVAFQLSRFSADVAKMYFESITIIRKAPIELIDEILKALISTIKDPSRTQFYVNKFVYAVIVITKNYTDKAIESNELPFIVAFVADFALRSPANKKKMIKLVNNTSGKIYLLDYSKTDKSQIESIWKITNNIYSELESNIIKALIGDWAAKYGFNTTKKSEKPQVKENVTSQNSEHSPQEDKQAPVSTAKPIAPDSSSQKSLPQEKKTQSIEAVKTTNDDKISKSENAKVLPAMNNVTTSDKVENKQDNVAEVMAKKLYNSIRRDMTNEKNALVSAFADMLTPVSKAFESVQGEISKSRVLGAENVVLKRQTEELKQQLAETRSQLQSANQSLIAEKENNKELKNQITDLENKKSDLDQKLNEAYTINSRESSLEAEKVRSELKKAFAFLYEDWLEYEFSDVSEENYESLQAIIKKTFRALERNGIDFKGEK
;
A
#
# COMPACT_ATOMS: atom_id res chain seq x y z
N MET A 1 -9.00 -42.70 8.63
CA MET A 1 -9.23 -41.31 8.23
C MET A 1 -7.88 -40.64 8.07
N ASP A 2 -7.55 -40.24 6.84
CA ASP A 2 -6.39 -39.39 6.60
C ASP A 2 -6.53 -38.04 7.32
N ASN A 3 -5.42 -37.32 7.43
CA ASN A 3 -5.37 -36.09 8.22
C ASN A 3 -6.19 -34.96 7.55
N ALA A 4 -6.23 -34.93 6.22
CA ALA A 4 -6.98 -33.94 5.46
C ALA A 4 -8.50 -34.07 5.71
N THR A 5 -9.04 -35.29 5.72
CA THR A 5 -10.46 -35.56 5.98
C THR A 5 -10.86 -35.09 7.37
N LYS A 6 -10.05 -35.36 8.40
CA LYS A 6 -10.32 -34.88 9.77
C LYS A 6 -10.40 -33.36 9.85
N ILE A 7 -9.48 -32.66 9.17
CA ILE A 7 -9.48 -31.19 9.12
C ILE A 7 -10.73 -30.67 8.40
N LYS A 8 -11.12 -31.31 7.29
CA LYS A 8 -12.33 -30.95 6.54
C LYS A 8 -13.60 -31.17 7.36
N ASP A 9 -13.71 -32.28 8.08
CA ASP A 9 -14.83 -32.58 8.96
C ASP A 9 -14.97 -31.51 10.07
N GLU A 10 -13.86 -31.10 10.68
CA GLU A 10 -13.87 -30.03 11.69
C GLU A 10 -14.27 -28.66 11.08
N LEU A 11 -13.77 -28.35 9.88
CA LEU A 11 -14.19 -27.17 9.12
C LEU A 11 -15.68 -27.23 8.76
N ASP A 12 -16.23 -28.40 8.46
CA ASP A 12 -17.66 -28.58 8.17
C ASP A 12 -18.55 -28.33 9.39
N VAL A 13 -18.13 -28.79 10.56
CA VAL A 13 -18.79 -28.49 11.83
C VAL A 13 -18.78 -26.98 12.10
N LEU A 14 -17.61 -26.34 11.99
CA LEU A 14 -17.47 -24.89 12.19
C LEU A 14 -18.24 -24.07 11.15
N CYS A 15 -18.32 -24.55 9.91
CA CYS A 15 -19.12 -23.92 8.86
C CYS A 15 -20.62 -24.03 9.15
N THR A 16 -21.07 -25.16 9.70
CA THR A 16 -22.47 -25.35 10.11
C THR A 16 -22.82 -24.39 11.23
N GLU A 17 -21.95 -24.28 12.23
CA GLU A 17 -22.12 -23.31 13.31
C GLU A 17 -22.13 -21.86 12.80
N TYR A 18 -21.18 -21.50 11.93
CA TYR A 18 -21.12 -20.20 11.28
C TYR A 18 -22.44 -19.85 10.57
N LYS A 19 -23.01 -20.80 9.82
CA LYS A 19 -24.30 -20.60 9.13
C LYS A 19 -25.46 -20.45 10.12
N ASN A 20 -25.51 -21.29 11.15
CA ASN A 20 -26.56 -21.24 12.18
C ASN A 20 -26.51 -19.94 12.99
N ASN A 21 -25.32 -19.37 13.19
CA ASN A 21 -25.12 -18.11 13.90
C ASN A 21 -25.05 -16.90 12.96
N LYS A 22 -25.94 -16.83 11.97
CA LYS A 22 -26.08 -15.68 11.04
C LYS A 22 -24.77 -15.26 10.37
N SER A 23 -23.94 -16.22 9.99
CA SER A 23 -22.64 -15.96 9.35
C SER A 23 -21.68 -15.16 10.25
N GLN A 24 -21.64 -15.50 11.55
CA GLN A 24 -20.70 -14.96 12.52
C GLN A 24 -20.03 -16.07 13.34
N LEU A 25 -18.73 -15.94 13.57
CA LEU A 25 -17.95 -16.77 14.48
C LEU A 25 -17.34 -15.88 15.56
N SER A 26 -17.10 -16.43 16.75
CA SER A 26 -16.28 -15.75 17.77
C SER A 26 -14.85 -15.55 17.26
N VAL A 27 -14.09 -14.67 17.90
CA VAL A 27 -12.68 -14.42 17.55
C VAL A 27 -11.85 -15.70 17.64
N GLU A 28 -12.07 -16.50 18.69
CA GLU A 28 -11.39 -17.78 18.91
C GLU A 28 -11.71 -18.79 17.81
N LYS A 29 -12.99 -18.90 17.42
CA LYS A 29 -13.40 -19.82 16.35
C LYS A 29 -12.90 -19.35 14.97
N THR A 30 -12.89 -18.03 14.72
CA THR A 30 -12.29 -17.45 13.51
C THR A 30 -10.80 -17.81 13.41
N LYS A 31 -10.07 -17.71 14.53
CA LYS A 31 -8.67 -18.13 14.61
C LYS A 31 -8.50 -19.64 14.40
N ARG A 32 -9.38 -20.47 14.98
CA ARG A 32 -9.37 -21.92 14.79
C ARG A 32 -9.58 -22.30 13.32
N VAL A 33 -10.59 -21.72 12.65
CA VAL A 33 -10.83 -21.93 11.22
C VAL A 33 -9.60 -21.53 10.40
N SER A 34 -9.01 -20.36 10.67
CA SER A 34 -7.79 -19.93 9.97
C SER A 34 -6.63 -20.92 10.15
N ASN A 35 -6.42 -21.43 11.38
CA ASN A 35 -5.38 -22.42 11.66
C ASN A 35 -5.63 -23.74 10.92
N LEU A 36 -6.87 -24.23 10.91
CA LEU A 36 -7.24 -25.43 10.18
C LEU A 36 -7.03 -25.28 8.66
N LEU A 37 -7.35 -24.11 8.09
CA LEU A 37 -7.07 -23.83 6.67
C LEU A 37 -5.57 -23.82 6.37
N ILE A 38 -4.74 -23.32 7.29
CA ILE A 38 -3.27 -23.37 7.16
C ILE A 38 -2.79 -24.81 7.25
N GLU A 39 -3.25 -25.58 8.23
CA GLU A 39 -2.93 -27.00 8.37
C GLU A 39 -3.33 -27.79 7.12
N LEU A 40 -4.50 -27.50 6.55
CA LEU A 40 -4.98 -28.09 5.31
C LEU A 40 -4.07 -27.73 4.12
N THR A 41 -3.61 -26.48 4.04
CA THR A 41 -2.71 -26.00 2.97
C THR A 41 -1.39 -26.78 2.91
N TYR A 42 -0.86 -27.20 4.07
CA TYR A 42 0.41 -27.94 4.16
C TYR A 42 0.21 -29.44 4.40
N CYS A 43 -1.03 -29.95 4.32
CA CYS A 43 -1.33 -31.36 4.46
C CYS A 43 -0.98 -32.09 3.15
N LYS A 44 -0.20 -33.16 3.22
CA LYS A 44 0.23 -33.94 2.04
C LYS A 44 -0.92 -34.56 1.26
N ASP A 45 -2.04 -34.84 1.94
CA ASP A 45 -3.22 -35.49 1.36
C ASP A 45 -4.32 -34.49 0.96
N SER A 46 -4.02 -33.18 0.93
CA SER A 46 -4.98 -32.13 0.55
C SER A 46 -4.66 -31.53 -0.81
N ASP A 47 -5.70 -31.27 -1.60
CA ASP A 47 -5.59 -30.44 -2.81
C ASP A 47 -5.79 -28.95 -2.47
N ILE A 48 -5.20 -28.07 -3.26
CA ILE A 48 -5.40 -26.62 -3.19
C ILE A 48 -6.86 -26.26 -3.48
N SER A 49 -7.53 -27.04 -4.33
CA SER A 49 -8.97 -26.92 -4.59
C SER A 49 -9.80 -27.08 -3.32
N ASP A 50 -9.40 -27.97 -2.40
CA ASP A 50 -10.08 -28.16 -1.12
C ASP A 50 -9.90 -26.95 -0.20
N VAL A 51 -8.68 -26.41 -0.14
CA VAL A 51 -8.37 -25.21 0.64
C VAL A 51 -9.19 -24.04 0.13
N ALA A 52 -9.22 -23.81 -1.19
CA ALA A 52 -10.01 -22.78 -1.82
C ALA A 52 -11.51 -22.96 -1.57
N PHE A 53 -12.03 -24.18 -1.69
CA PHE A 53 -13.42 -24.48 -1.40
C PHE A 53 -13.77 -24.17 0.06
N GLN A 54 -12.96 -24.61 1.02
CA GLN A 54 -13.20 -24.32 2.43
C GLN A 54 -13.08 -22.83 2.74
N LEU A 55 -12.04 -22.16 2.24
CA LEU A 55 -11.83 -20.73 2.37
C LEU A 55 -13.00 -19.91 1.79
N SER A 56 -13.62 -20.41 0.71
CA SER A 56 -14.78 -19.78 0.09
C SER A 56 -15.99 -19.74 1.03
N ARG A 57 -16.16 -20.69 1.95
CA ARG A 57 -17.38 -20.86 2.75
C ARG A 57 -17.50 -19.92 3.95
N PHE A 58 -16.39 -19.36 4.42
CA PHE A 58 -16.34 -18.55 5.64
C PHE A 58 -16.43 -17.04 5.38
N SER A 59 -16.24 -16.21 6.39
CA SER A 59 -16.28 -14.74 6.27
C SER A 59 -15.01 -14.17 5.60
N ALA A 60 -15.02 -12.85 5.35
CA ALA A 60 -13.85 -12.12 4.88
C ALA A 60 -12.74 -12.00 5.95
N ASP A 61 -13.10 -12.04 7.24
CA ASP A 61 -12.14 -11.95 8.35
C ASP A 61 -11.31 -13.24 8.47
N VAL A 62 -11.93 -14.40 8.23
CA VAL A 62 -11.20 -15.68 8.11
C VAL A 62 -10.20 -15.60 6.96
N ALA A 63 -10.60 -15.08 5.80
CA ALA A 63 -9.69 -14.94 4.67
C ALA A 63 -8.53 -13.99 4.98
N LYS A 64 -8.80 -12.86 5.65
CA LYS A 64 -7.76 -11.94 6.11
C LYS A 64 -6.75 -12.65 7.02
N MET A 65 -7.21 -13.33 8.08
CA MET A 65 -6.33 -14.05 9.01
C MET A 65 -5.53 -15.15 8.32
N TYR A 66 -6.17 -15.87 7.39
CA TYR A 66 -5.52 -16.92 6.61
C TYR A 66 -4.37 -16.35 5.77
N PHE A 67 -4.65 -15.32 4.96
CA PHE A 67 -3.63 -14.68 4.12
C PHE A 67 -2.52 -14.02 4.95
N GLU A 68 -2.85 -13.41 6.10
CA GLU A 68 -1.85 -12.83 7.01
C GLU A 68 -0.92 -13.92 7.56
N SER A 69 -1.47 -15.07 7.92
CA SER A 69 -0.69 -16.17 8.48
C SER A 69 0.20 -16.84 7.43
N ILE A 70 -0.31 -17.10 6.22
CA ILE A 70 0.51 -17.74 5.18
C ILE A 70 1.59 -16.79 4.65
N THR A 71 1.33 -15.47 4.62
CA THR A 71 2.32 -14.48 4.15
C THR A 71 3.34 -14.08 5.21
N ILE A 72 2.94 -13.88 6.48
CA ILE A 72 3.82 -13.39 7.54
C ILE A 72 4.50 -14.54 8.28
N ILE A 73 3.70 -15.52 8.74
CA ILE A 73 4.18 -16.57 9.64
C ILE A 73 4.83 -17.69 8.85
N ARG A 74 4.13 -18.24 7.85
CA ARG A 74 4.63 -19.36 7.05
C ARG A 74 5.54 -18.92 5.91
N LYS A 75 5.42 -17.66 5.46
CA LYS A 75 6.16 -17.11 4.32
C LYS A 75 6.06 -18.01 3.09
N ALA A 76 4.82 -18.39 2.74
CA ALA A 76 4.53 -19.23 1.59
C ALA A 76 5.14 -18.67 0.29
N PRO A 77 5.64 -19.51 -0.63
CA PRO A 77 6.07 -19.04 -1.95
C PRO A 77 4.90 -18.35 -2.69
N ILE A 78 5.19 -17.33 -3.50
CA ILE A 78 4.14 -16.56 -4.21
C ILE A 78 3.38 -17.44 -5.19
N GLU A 79 4.05 -18.47 -5.72
CA GLU A 79 3.50 -19.48 -6.61
C GLU A 79 2.37 -20.29 -5.94
N LEU A 80 2.57 -20.70 -4.68
CA LEU A 80 1.53 -21.39 -3.91
C LEU A 80 0.35 -20.46 -3.61
N ILE A 81 0.63 -19.19 -3.31
CA ILE A 81 -0.41 -18.17 -3.09
C ILE A 81 -1.24 -18.00 -4.37
N ASP A 82 -0.60 -17.91 -5.53
CA ASP A 82 -1.27 -17.81 -6.83
C ASP A 82 -2.13 -19.04 -7.10
N GLU A 83 -1.65 -20.26 -6.84
CA GLU A 83 -2.46 -21.47 -7.00
C GLU A 83 -3.73 -21.44 -6.11
N ILE A 84 -3.59 -21.00 -4.86
CA ILE A 84 -4.74 -20.83 -3.94
C ILE A 84 -5.70 -19.76 -4.46
N LEU A 85 -5.20 -18.62 -4.93
CA LEU A 85 -6.00 -17.53 -5.47
C LEU A 85 -6.76 -17.98 -6.72
N LYS A 86 -6.08 -18.66 -7.65
CA LYS A 86 -6.67 -19.22 -8.87
C LYS A 86 -7.80 -20.21 -8.56
N ALA A 87 -7.55 -21.13 -7.63
CA ALA A 87 -8.55 -22.07 -7.18
C ALA A 87 -9.73 -21.35 -6.50
N LEU A 88 -9.47 -20.32 -5.69
CA LEU A 88 -10.50 -19.52 -5.03
C LEU A 88 -11.37 -18.75 -6.03
N ILE A 89 -10.76 -18.13 -7.05
CA ILE A 89 -11.49 -17.47 -8.15
C ILE A 89 -12.41 -18.47 -8.87
N SER A 90 -11.93 -19.70 -9.08
CA SER A 90 -12.70 -20.78 -9.71
C SER A 90 -13.92 -21.22 -8.89
N THR A 91 -13.99 -20.89 -7.59
CA THR A 91 -15.18 -21.14 -6.76
C THR A 91 -16.32 -20.16 -7.00
N ILE A 92 -16.08 -19.04 -7.70
CA ILE A 92 -17.09 -18.03 -8.03
C ILE A 92 -17.98 -18.57 -9.16
N LYS A 93 -18.99 -19.37 -8.80
CA LYS A 93 -19.95 -19.93 -9.77
C LYS A 93 -21.19 -19.07 -9.96
N ASP A 94 -21.47 -18.17 -9.02
CA ASP A 94 -22.73 -17.41 -8.96
C ASP A 94 -22.46 -15.89 -8.90
N PRO A 95 -22.77 -15.15 -9.98
CA PRO A 95 -22.64 -13.69 -10.03
C PRO A 95 -23.44 -12.95 -8.95
N SER A 96 -24.53 -13.53 -8.42
CA SER A 96 -25.33 -12.90 -7.36
C SER A 96 -24.58 -12.84 -6.02
N ARG A 97 -23.58 -13.70 -5.83
CA ARG A 97 -22.75 -13.77 -4.62
C ARG A 97 -21.47 -12.94 -4.72
N THR A 98 -21.28 -12.15 -5.78
CA THR A 98 -20.08 -11.33 -6.00
C THR A 98 -19.69 -10.52 -4.75
N GLN A 99 -20.66 -9.92 -4.05
CA GLN A 99 -20.42 -9.12 -2.85
C GLN A 99 -19.82 -9.92 -1.68
N PHE A 100 -20.14 -11.21 -1.57
CA PHE A 100 -19.60 -12.11 -0.56
C PHE A 100 -18.11 -12.39 -0.79
N TYR A 101 -17.68 -12.48 -2.06
CA TYR A 101 -16.28 -12.73 -2.43
C TYR A 101 -15.41 -11.48 -2.45
N VAL A 102 -15.94 -10.32 -2.87
CA VAL A 102 -15.16 -9.08 -3.03
C VAL A 102 -14.41 -8.69 -1.76
N ASN A 103 -15.03 -8.83 -0.58
CA ASN A 103 -14.36 -8.48 0.67
C ASN A 103 -13.17 -9.39 0.97
N LYS A 104 -13.26 -10.69 0.66
CA LYS A 104 -12.15 -11.64 0.81
C LYS A 104 -11.00 -11.25 -0.10
N PHE A 105 -11.30 -10.93 -1.36
CA PHE A 105 -10.32 -10.51 -2.34
C PHE A 105 -9.64 -9.20 -2.00
N VAL A 106 -10.40 -8.19 -1.55
CA VAL A 106 -9.82 -6.93 -1.07
C VAL A 106 -8.82 -7.19 0.06
N TYR A 107 -9.15 -8.06 1.03
CA TYR A 107 -8.21 -8.39 2.10
C TYR A 107 -7.01 -9.19 1.60
N ALA A 108 -7.21 -10.19 0.73
CA ALA A 108 -6.14 -10.98 0.16
C ALA A 108 -5.11 -10.09 -0.56
N VAL A 109 -5.57 -9.24 -1.47
CA VAL A 109 -4.69 -8.33 -2.22
C VAL A 109 -3.96 -7.37 -1.28
N ILE A 110 -4.65 -6.78 -0.29
CA ILE A 110 -4.01 -5.87 0.68
C ILE A 110 -2.88 -6.58 1.42
N VAL A 111 -3.17 -7.76 1.97
CA VAL A 111 -2.22 -8.51 2.80
C VAL A 111 -1.02 -8.98 1.97
N ILE A 112 -1.27 -9.57 0.80
CA ILE A 112 -0.21 -10.07 -0.08
C ILE A 112 0.66 -8.90 -0.57
N THR A 113 0.07 -7.83 -1.08
CA THR A 113 0.83 -6.68 -1.61
C THR A 113 1.65 -5.97 -0.51
N LYS A 114 1.14 -5.90 0.73
CA LYS A 114 1.88 -5.32 1.85
C LYS A 114 3.08 -6.19 2.25
N ASN A 115 2.89 -7.50 2.33
CA ASN A 115 3.89 -8.40 2.90
C ASN A 115 4.90 -8.93 1.86
N TYR A 116 4.52 -8.97 0.59
CA TYR A 116 5.32 -9.49 -0.52
C TYR A 116 5.81 -8.41 -1.47
N THR A 117 5.68 -7.12 -1.13
CA THR A 117 6.18 -5.95 -1.89
C THR A 117 6.66 -6.22 -3.31
N ASP A 118 7.95 -6.51 -3.52
CA ASP A 118 8.54 -6.71 -4.85
C ASP A 118 8.11 -8.04 -5.50
N LYS A 119 7.99 -9.11 -4.71
CA LYS A 119 7.50 -10.44 -5.17
C LYS A 119 6.03 -10.43 -5.55
N ALA A 120 5.22 -9.53 -5.00
CA ALA A 120 3.82 -9.41 -5.36
C ALA A 120 3.64 -9.00 -6.83
N ILE A 121 4.64 -8.32 -7.42
CA ILE A 121 4.65 -7.93 -8.84
C ILE A 121 4.75 -9.16 -9.75
N GLU A 122 5.32 -10.26 -9.26
CA GLU A 122 5.49 -11.52 -9.99
C GLU A 122 4.21 -12.38 -9.99
N SER A 123 3.19 -12.01 -9.20
CA SER A 123 1.91 -12.72 -9.15
C SER A 123 1.12 -12.56 -10.45
N ASN A 124 0.67 -13.68 -11.00
CA ASN A 124 -0.21 -13.70 -12.16
C ASN A 124 -1.68 -13.51 -11.78
N GLU A 125 -2.07 -13.86 -10.55
CA GLU A 125 -3.48 -13.86 -10.12
C GLU A 125 -3.92 -12.55 -9.46
N LEU A 126 -3.02 -11.82 -8.80
CA LEU A 126 -3.35 -10.52 -8.20
C LEU A 126 -3.96 -9.51 -9.21
N PRO A 127 -3.42 -9.33 -10.43
CA PRO A 127 -4.01 -8.46 -11.45
C PRO A 127 -5.48 -8.78 -11.75
N PHE A 128 -5.82 -10.07 -11.90
CA PHE A 128 -7.19 -10.51 -12.17
C PHE A 128 -8.12 -10.22 -11.00
N ILE A 129 -7.64 -10.38 -9.76
CA ILE A 129 -8.43 -10.07 -8.57
C ILE A 129 -8.66 -8.56 -8.45
N VAL A 130 -7.64 -7.73 -8.74
CA VAL A 130 -7.80 -6.27 -8.77
C VAL A 130 -8.84 -5.88 -9.82
N ALA A 131 -8.80 -6.48 -11.02
CA ALA A 131 -9.81 -6.26 -12.05
C ALA A 131 -11.22 -6.67 -11.60
N PHE A 132 -11.36 -7.81 -10.92
CA PHE A 132 -12.64 -8.27 -10.37
C PHE A 132 -13.22 -7.28 -9.35
N VAL A 133 -12.37 -6.77 -8.44
CA VAL A 133 -12.78 -5.75 -7.46
C VAL A 133 -13.15 -4.44 -8.16
N ALA A 134 -12.42 -4.05 -9.21
CA ALA A 134 -12.71 -2.85 -10.00
C ALA A 134 -14.06 -2.95 -10.73
N ASP A 135 -14.35 -4.06 -11.40
CA ASP A 135 -15.65 -4.31 -12.04
C ASP A 135 -16.79 -4.22 -11.03
N PHE A 136 -16.65 -4.86 -9.87
CA PHE A 136 -17.65 -4.78 -8.81
C PHE A 136 -17.85 -3.36 -8.27
N ALA A 137 -16.75 -2.60 -8.13
CA ALA A 137 -16.78 -1.23 -7.66
C ALA A 137 -17.52 -0.28 -8.62
N LEU A 138 -17.51 -0.58 -9.93
CA LEU A 138 -18.23 0.20 -10.94
C LEU A 138 -19.75 -0.02 -10.91
N ARG A 139 -20.24 -1.14 -10.37
CA ARG A 139 -21.68 -1.46 -10.37
C ARG A 139 -22.53 -0.53 -9.50
N SER A 140 -21.93 0.13 -8.49
CA SER A 140 -22.65 1.05 -7.60
C SER A 140 -21.70 2.05 -6.94
N PRO A 141 -22.10 3.33 -6.77
CA PRO A 141 -21.34 4.31 -6.00
C PRO A 141 -20.98 3.84 -4.57
N ALA A 142 -21.84 3.03 -3.94
CA ALA A 142 -21.57 2.48 -2.61
C ALA A 142 -20.37 1.52 -2.60
N ASN A 143 -20.12 0.82 -3.72
CA ASN A 143 -19.03 -0.14 -3.86
C ASN A 143 -17.68 0.52 -4.15
N LYS A 144 -17.67 1.79 -4.57
CA LYS A 144 -16.45 2.60 -4.79
C LYS A 144 -15.49 2.56 -3.60
N LYS A 145 -16.03 2.53 -2.38
CA LYS A 145 -15.26 2.42 -1.12
C LYS A 145 -14.34 1.20 -1.07
N LYS A 146 -14.67 0.11 -1.78
CA LYS A 146 -13.82 -1.09 -1.86
C LYS A 146 -12.52 -0.81 -2.62
N MET A 147 -12.60 -0.11 -3.75
CA MET A 147 -11.43 0.29 -4.53
C MET A 147 -10.59 1.34 -3.79
N ILE A 148 -11.21 2.33 -3.15
CA ILE A 148 -10.48 3.30 -2.31
C ILE A 148 -9.72 2.58 -1.19
N LYS A 149 -10.39 1.65 -0.49
CA LYS A 149 -9.75 0.83 0.55
C LYS A 149 -8.55 0.05 0.00
N LEU A 150 -8.68 -0.53 -1.19
CA LEU A 150 -7.61 -1.29 -1.85
C LEU A 150 -6.41 -0.39 -2.19
N VAL A 151 -6.65 0.74 -2.85
CA VAL A 151 -5.61 1.70 -3.26
C VAL A 151 -4.87 2.27 -2.05
N ASN A 152 -5.59 2.76 -1.05
CA ASN A 152 -4.97 3.39 0.11
C ASN A 152 -4.20 2.38 0.96
N ASN A 153 -4.76 1.19 1.20
CA ASN A 153 -4.07 0.20 2.03
C ASN A 153 -2.89 -0.47 1.31
N THR A 154 -2.83 -0.46 -0.02
CA THR A 154 -1.65 -0.93 -0.74
C THR A 154 -0.66 0.20 -1.04
N SER A 155 -0.92 1.43 -0.59
CA SER A 155 -0.15 2.61 -0.96
C SER A 155 0.02 2.78 -2.48
N GLY A 156 -1.00 2.39 -3.25
CA GLY A 156 -0.98 2.42 -4.72
C GLY A 156 -0.15 1.31 -5.38
N LYS A 157 0.47 0.39 -4.63
CA LYS A 157 1.31 -0.68 -5.19
C LYS A 157 0.56 -1.64 -6.12
N ILE A 158 -0.77 -1.71 -6.05
CA ILE A 158 -1.57 -2.45 -7.05
C ILE A 158 -1.32 -1.95 -8.49
N TYR A 159 -0.92 -0.68 -8.67
CA TYR A 159 -0.58 -0.12 -9.98
C TYR A 159 0.83 -0.49 -10.46
N LEU A 160 1.61 -1.21 -9.65
CA LEU A 160 2.91 -1.76 -10.06
C LEU A 160 2.81 -3.20 -10.56
N LEU A 161 1.69 -3.87 -10.33
CA LEU A 161 1.46 -5.24 -10.79
C LEU A 161 1.51 -5.34 -12.32
N ASP A 162 1.88 -6.51 -12.84
CA ASP A 162 1.88 -6.73 -14.29
C ASP A 162 0.51 -7.19 -14.81
N TYR A 163 -0.23 -6.26 -15.43
CA TYR A 163 -1.51 -6.54 -16.09
C TYR A 163 -1.36 -7.01 -17.54
N SER A 164 -0.16 -7.39 -18.00
CA SER A 164 0.08 -7.80 -19.40
C SER A 164 -0.79 -8.98 -19.85
N LYS A 165 -1.17 -9.87 -18.93
CA LYS A 165 -2.04 -11.03 -19.17
C LYS A 165 -3.53 -10.77 -18.87
N THR A 166 -3.89 -9.57 -18.43
CA THR A 166 -5.26 -9.20 -18.06
C THR A 166 -6.04 -8.74 -19.29
N ASP A 167 -7.32 -9.11 -19.39
CA ASP A 167 -8.14 -8.73 -20.54
C ASP A 167 -8.28 -7.21 -20.68
N LYS A 168 -8.37 -6.73 -21.93
CA LYS A 168 -8.52 -5.29 -22.19
C LYS A 168 -9.73 -4.68 -21.47
N SER A 169 -10.87 -5.37 -21.46
CA SER A 169 -12.09 -4.93 -20.76
C SER A 169 -11.89 -4.82 -19.25
N GLN A 170 -11.11 -5.72 -18.67
CA GLN A 170 -10.75 -5.72 -17.25
C GLN A 170 -9.82 -4.55 -16.90
N ILE A 171 -8.81 -4.29 -17.73
CA ILE A 171 -7.92 -3.13 -17.59
C ILE A 171 -8.71 -1.82 -17.72
N GLU A 172 -9.66 -1.74 -18.64
CA GLU A 172 -10.57 -0.59 -18.76
C GLU A 172 -11.44 -0.39 -17.52
N SER A 173 -11.93 -1.47 -16.89
CA SER A 173 -12.67 -1.39 -15.63
C SER A 173 -11.81 -0.82 -14.50
N ILE A 174 -10.55 -1.25 -14.39
CA ILE A 174 -9.58 -0.67 -13.43
C ILE A 174 -9.43 0.83 -13.70
N TRP A 175 -9.16 1.23 -14.94
CA TRP A 175 -8.98 2.64 -15.28
C TRP A 175 -10.22 3.49 -14.96
N LYS A 176 -11.42 3.03 -15.34
CA LYS A 176 -12.69 3.75 -15.10
C LYS A 176 -12.90 4.02 -13.61
N ILE A 177 -12.72 3.01 -12.75
CA ILE A 177 -12.90 3.21 -11.31
C ILE A 177 -11.78 4.07 -10.71
N THR A 178 -10.54 3.87 -11.16
CA THR A 178 -9.38 4.66 -10.71
C THR A 178 -9.54 6.14 -11.02
N ASN A 179 -10.01 6.48 -12.22
CA ASN A 179 -10.28 7.86 -12.60
C ASN A 179 -11.44 8.46 -11.79
N ASN A 180 -12.46 7.66 -11.46
CA ASN A 180 -13.58 8.08 -10.61
C ASN A 180 -13.15 8.37 -9.16
N ILE A 181 -12.21 7.59 -8.60
CA ILE A 181 -11.67 7.82 -7.24
C ILE A 181 -10.52 8.85 -7.20
N TYR A 182 -9.96 9.25 -8.34
CA TYR A 182 -8.68 9.99 -8.40
C TYR A 182 -8.68 11.28 -7.57
N SER A 183 -9.77 12.05 -7.61
CA SER A 183 -9.92 13.29 -6.84
C SER A 183 -10.05 13.06 -5.33
N GLU A 184 -10.46 11.86 -4.91
CA GLU A 184 -10.62 11.48 -3.50
C GLU A 184 -9.31 10.90 -2.90
N LEU A 185 -8.27 10.72 -3.72
CA LEU A 185 -6.96 10.28 -3.26
C LEU A 185 -6.14 11.48 -2.80
N GLU A 186 -5.70 11.45 -1.54
CA GLU A 186 -4.91 12.54 -0.95
C GLU A 186 -3.41 12.43 -1.30
N SER A 187 -2.89 11.22 -1.49
CA SER A 187 -1.46 10.98 -1.67
C SER A 187 -0.97 11.29 -3.08
N ASN A 188 -0.05 12.25 -3.20
CA ASN A 188 0.64 12.58 -4.45
C ASN A 188 1.47 11.42 -5.01
N ILE A 189 2.02 10.56 -4.14
CA ILE A 189 2.77 9.36 -4.55
C ILE A 189 1.83 8.38 -5.28
N ILE A 190 0.64 8.14 -4.72
CA ILE A 190 -0.36 7.26 -5.34
C ILE A 190 -0.81 7.86 -6.69
N LYS A 191 -1.01 9.17 -6.75
CA LYS A 191 -1.38 9.88 -8.00
C LYS A 191 -0.32 9.75 -9.09
N ALA A 192 0.98 9.78 -8.72
CA ALA A 192 2.08 9.55 -9.65
C ALA A 192 2.08 8.11 -10.18
N LEU A 193 1.94 7.11 -9.30
CA LEU A 193 1.84 5.69 -9.69
C LEU A 193 0.67 5.42 -10.65
N ILE A 194 -0.48 6.05 -10.41
CA ILE A 194 -1.63 5.99 -11.33
C ILE A 194 -1.29 6.59 -12.69
N GLY A 195 -0.56 7.71 -12.71
CA GLY A 195 -0.11 8.37 -13.94
C GLY A 195 0.79 7.47 -14.78
N ASP A 196 1.80 6.86 -14.15
CA ASP A 196 2.74 5.94 -14.81
C ASP A 196 2.02 4.68 -15.32
N TRP A 197 1.13 4.11 -14.51
CA TRP A 197 0.32 2.96 -14.92
C TRP A 197 -0.61 3.30 -16.08
N ALA A 198 -1.28 4.45 -16.03
CA ALA A 198 -2.15 4.90 -17.12
C ALA A 198 -1.38 5.05 -18.43
N ALA A 199 -0.18 5.64 -18.37
CA ALA A 199 0.70 5.75 -19.54
C ALA A 199 1.13 4.37 -20.07
N LYS A 200 1.53 3.44 -19.18
CA LYS A 200 1.94 2.07 -19.54
C LYS A 200 0.83 1.32 -20.30
N TYR A 201 -0.43 1.51 -19.92
CA TYR A 201 -1.58 0.82 -20.53
C TYR A 201 -2.37 1.69 -21.53
N GLY A 202 -1.81 2.83 -21.98
CA GLY A 202 -2.34 3.62 -23.08
C GLY A 202 -3.55 4.51 -22.75
N PHE A 203 -3.75 4.87 -21.48
CA PHE A 203 -4.79 5.80 -21.05
C PHE A 203 -4.25 7.24 -20.98
N ASN A 204 -4.91 8.15 -21.70
CA ASN A 204 -4.52 9.56 -21.70
C ASN A 204 -4.85 10.24 -20.36
N THR A 205 -3.82 10.57 -19.59
CA THR A 205 -3.91 11.46 -18.42
C THR A 205 -3.72 12.90 -18.86
N THR A 206 -4.66 13.46 -19.63
CA THR A 206 -4.70 14.92 -19.77
C THR A 206 -4.84 15.52 -18.38
N LYS A 207 -3.77 16.17 -17.89
CA LYS A 207 -3.79 17.03 -16.71
C LYS A 207 -5.02 17.92 -16.82
N LYS A 208 -6.06 17.65 -16.03
CA LYS A 208 -7.05 18.67 -15.73
C LYS A 208 -6.29 19.75 -14.97
N SER A 209 -5.80 20.74 -15.70
CA SER A 209 -5.33 22.00 -15.16
C SER A 209 -6.45 22.51 -14.26
N GLU A 210 -6.20 22.55 -12.95
CA GLU A 210 -6.94 23.42 -12.06
C GLU A 210 -6.79 24.83 -12.61
N LYS A 211 -7.81 25.32 -13.32
CA LYS A 211 -8.03 26.76 -13.42
C LYS A 211 -8.52 27.19 -12.04
N PRO A 212 -7.91 28.21 -11.41
CA PRO A 212 -8.44 28.74 -10.17
C PRO A 212 -9.82 29.34 -10.47
N GLN A 213 -10.88 28.70 -9.97
CA GLN A 213 -12.17 29.36 -9.83
C GLN A 213 -12.07 30.32 -8.66
N VAL A 214 -11.78 31.58 -9.00
CA VAL A 214 -12.14 32.73 -8.17
C VAL A 214 -13.65 32.65 -7.95
N LYS A 215 -14.05 32.71 -6.68
CA LYS A 215 -15.44 32.89 -6.27
C LYS A 215 -15.98 34.18 -6.88
N GLU A 216 -16.97 34.07 -7.75
CA GLU A 216 -17.98 35.10 -7.90
C GLU A 216 -19.30 34.54 -7.36
N ASN A 217 -19.67 35.04 -6.17
CA ASN A 217 -21.04 35.04 -5.71
C ASN A 217 -21.86 35.91 -6.65
N VAL A 218 -22.78 35.33 -7.42
CA VAL A 218 -23.97 36.05 -7.88
C VAL A 218 -25.18 35.15 -7.70
N THR A 219 -25.91 35.44 -6.64
CA THR A 219 -27.29 35.06 -6.35
C THR A 219 -28.18 35.42 -7.53
N SER A 220 -28.96 34.45 -8.03
CA SER A 220 -30.04 34.74 -8.99
C SER A 220 -31.15 35.52 -8.29
N GLN A 221 -31.48 36.66 -8.87
CA GLN A 221 -32.56 37.55 -8.47
C GLN A 221 -33.93 36.91 -8.71
N ASN A 222 -34.80 37.06 -7.71
CA ASN A 222 -36.23 37.17 -7.91
C ASN A 222 -36.53 38.47 -8.67
N SER A 223 -37.43 38.36 -9.65
CA SER A 223 -38.09 39.49 -10.30
C SER A 223 -39.19 40.02 -9.39
N GLU A 224 -39.14 41.30 -9.02
CA GLU A 224 -40.23 42.27 -9.31
C GLU A 224 -39.90 43.68 -8.77
N HIS A 225 -40.15 44.66 -9.64
CA HIS A 225 -40.41 46.08 -9.39
C HIS A 225 -39.28 47.06 -9.02
N SER A 226 -39.12 48.06 -9.91
CA SER A 226 -38.44 49.35 -9.73
C SER A 226 -39.37 50.36 -9.00
N PRO A 227 -39.03 51.68 -8.84
CA PRO A 227 -37.79 52.41 -9.17
C PRO A 227 -37.32 53.44 -8.10
N GLN A 228 -36.31 54.22 -8.50
CA GLN A 228 -35.81 55.52 -7.98
C GLN A 228 -34.67 55.43 -6.95
N GLU A 229 -33.59 56.23 -7.00
CA GLU A 229 -33.12 57.30 -7.89
C GLU A 229 -31.64 57.59 -7.50
N ASP A 230 -30.86 58.20 -8.40
CA ASP A 230 -29.67 59.03 -8.14
C ASP A 230 -28.46 58.42 -7.37
N LYS A 231 -27.19 58.77 -7.57
CA LYS A 231 -26.37 59.46 -8.58
C LYS A 231 -24.92 59.34 -8.03
N GLN A 232 -23.94 59.42 -8.93
CA GLN A 232 -22.59 59.95 -8.70
C GLN A 232 -21.50 59.09 -8.00
N ALA A 233 -20.39 59.03 -8.74
CA ALA A 233 -19.09 58.43 -8.45
C ALA A 233 -18.24 59.27 -7.48
N PRO A 234 -17.04 58.77 -7.11
CA PRO A 234 -15.85 59.61 -7.30
C PRO A 234 -14.57 58.89 -7.81
N VAL A 235 -13.90 59.56 -8.76
CA VAL A 235 -12.48 59.99 -8.81
C VAL A 235 -11.55 59.39 -7.74
N SER A 236 -10.51 58.59 -8.05
CA SER A 236 -9.17 58.84 -8.66
C SER A 236 -8.12 59.52 -7.77
N THR A 237 -6.83 59.20 -8.05
CA THR A 237 -5.52 59.70 -7.53
C THR A 237 -4.88 58.89 -6.39
N ALA A 238 -3.56 58.60 -6.32
CA ALA A 238 -2.41 58.74 -7.22
C ALA A 238 -1.21 57.90 -6.66
N LYS A 239 -0.30 57.49 -7.54
CA LYS A 239 1.07 56.95 -7.30
C LYS A 239 2.09 58.14 -7.31
N PRO A 240 3.43 57.96 -7.37
CA PRO A 240 4.41 57.05 -6.73
C PRO A 240 5.63 57.83 -6.16
N ILE A 241 6.64 57.17 -5.56
CA ILE A 241 8.08 57.51 -5.67
C ILE A 241 8.93 56.25 -5.37
N ALA A 242 9.90 55.97 -6.23
CA ALA A 242 11.17 55.24 -6.02
C ALA A 242 12.29 56.22 -6.46
N PRO A 243 13.60 56.08 -6.16
CA PRO A 243 14.44 54.90 -6.50
C PRO A 243 15.64 54.63 -5.54
N ASP A 244 16.30 53.47 -5.60
CA ASP A 244 17.66 53.18 -6.16
C ASP A 244 18.49 52.52 -5.02
N SER A 245 19.42 51.57 -5.16
CA SER A 245 20.20 51.06 -6.29
C SER A 245 20.95 49.76 -5.90
N SER A 246 21.26 48.93 -6.92
CA SER A 246 22.43 48.02 -7.07
C SER A 246 22.60 46.81 -6.11
N SER A 247 23.07 45.63 -6.52
CA SER A 247 23.47 45.09 -7.81
C SER A 247 23.61 43.56 -7.73
N GLN A 248 23.14 42.89 -8.80
CA GLN A 248 23.69 41.72 -9.49
C GLN A 248 23.80 40.35 -8.77
N LYS A 249 23.77 39.20 -9.45
CA LYS A 249 23.26 38.70 -10.75
C LYS A 249 23.79 37.27 -10.82
N SER A 250 22.95 36.26 -10.97
CA SER A 250 23.13 35.16 -11.95
C SER A 250 22.10 34.05 -11.75
N LEU A 251 21.48 33.71 -12.87
CA LEU A 251 20.61 32.57 -13.15
C LEU A 251 21.12 32.04 -14.51
N PRO A 252 20.60 30.91 -14.98
CA PRO A 252 21.05 29.53 -14.78
C PRO A 252 22.01 29.07 -15.90
N GLN A 253 22.67 27.91 -15.76
CA GLN A 253 23.42 27.31 -16.87
C GLN A 253 22.76 26.03 -17.38
N GLU A 254 22.59 26.01 -18.71
CA GLU A 254 21.92 25.01 -19.53
C GLU A 254 22.59 23.64 -19.57
N LYS A 255 21.75 22.63 -19.87
CA LYS A 255 22.14 21.37 -20.49
C LYS A 255 22.95 21.60 -21.77
N LYS A 256 24.06 20.87 -21.91
CA LYS A 256 24.59 20.47 -23.21
C LYS A 256 24.81 18.96 -23.26
N THR A 257 24.15 18.36 -24.22
CA THR A 257 24.41 17.06 -24.83
C THR A 257 25.82 17.03 -25.42
N GLN A 258 26.55 15.92 -25.31
CA GLN A 258 27.55 15.53 -26.31
C GLN A 258 27.82 14.02 -26.24
N SER A 259 27.62 13.37 -27.38
CA SER A 259 28.10 12.03 -27.72
C SER A 259 29.30 12.18 -28.67
N ILE A 260 30.14 11.14 -28.72
CA ILE A 260 31.25 10.86 -29.64
C ILE A 260 32.52 11.71 -29.42
N GLU A 261 33.61 11.09 -28.94
CA GLU A 261 34.68 10.54 -29.81
C GLU A 261 35.92 10.15 -28.99
N ALA A 262 36.60 9.11 -29.46
CA ALA A 262 37.83 8.56 -28.91
C ALA A 262 38.99 9.57 -28.93
N VAL A 263 39.76 9.62 -27.84
CA VAL A 263 41.09 10.24 -27.78
C VAL A 263 42.06 9.15 -27.34
N LYS A 264 42.77 8.51 -28.28
CA LYS A 264 44.13 8.88 -28.70
C LYS A 264 45.10 8.98 -27.53
N THR A 265 45.61 7.82 -27.11
CA THR A 265 46.98 7.69 -26.63
C THR A 265 47.92 7.70 -27.84
N THR A 266 48.78 8.71 -27.94
CA THR A 266 49.92 8.70 -28.86
C THR A 266 51.20 8.46 -28.07
N ASN A 267 51.85 7.34 -28.40
CA ASN A 267 53.31 7.07 -28.58
C ASN A 267 54.27 7.52 -27.46
N ASP A 268 55.26 6.75 -26.98
CA ASP A 268 56.09 5.66 -27.52
C ASP A 268 56.27 4.58 -26.40
N ASP A 269 56.68 3.32 -26.58
CA ASP A 269 57.55 2.71 -27.58
C ASP A 269 57.34 1.17 -27.64
N LYS A 270 57.82 0.60 -28.74
CA LYS A 270 57.49 -0.69 -29.37
C LYS A 270 57.91 -1.96 -28.63
N ILE A 271 57.17 -3.06 -28.86
CA ILE A 271 57.60 -4.23 -29.66
C ILE A 271 56.37 -5.09 -29.97
N SER A 272 55.97 -5.08 -31.25
CA SER A 272 54.97 -5.97 -31.82
C SER A 272 55.61 -7.25 -32.33
N LYS A 273 54.90 -8.37 -32.12
CA LYS A 273 55.03 -9.59 -32.92
C LYS A 273 54.84 -9.27 -34.41
N SER A 274 55.63 -9.92 -35.26
CA SER A 274 55.25 -10.22 -36.65
C SER A 274 55.83 -11.56 -37.05
N GLU A 275 54.97 -12.39 -37.63
CA GLU A 275 55.31 -13.50 -38.51
C GLU A 275 56.22 -13.03 -39.65
N ASN A 276 57.13 -13.90 -40.07
CA ASN A 276 57.27 -14.26 -41.48
C ASN A 276 58.15 -15.50 -41.64
N ALA A 277 57.53 -16.57 -42.12
CA ALA A 277 58.22 -17.60 -42.87
C ALA A 277 58.69 -17.00 -44.20
N LYS A 278 60.01 -17.05 -44.46
CA LYS A 278 60.55 -16.99 -45.82
C LYS A 278 61.94 -17.62 -45.85
N VAL A 279 61.96 -18.83 -46.43
CA VAL A 279 62.86 -19.32 -47.49
C VAL A 279 64.32 -18.80 -47.47
N LEU A 280 65.22 -19.78 -47.39
CA LEU A 280 66.65 -19.79 -47.73
C LEU A 280 67.11 -18.72 -48.74
N PRO A 281 68.38 -18.32 -48.61
CA PRO A 281 69.28 -18.46 -49.75
C PRO A 281 70.45 -19.39 -49.42
N ALA A 282 70.74 -20.23 -50.41
CA ALA A 282 71.92 -21.06 -50.49
C ALA A 282 73.20 -20.24 -50.29
N MET A 283 74.08 -20.75 -49.44
CA MET A 283 75.49 -20.35 -49.43
C MET A 283 76.30 -21.47 -50.05
N ASN A 284 76.48 -21.30 -51.36
CA ASN A 284 77.69 -21.58 -52.13
C ASN A 284 78.56 -22.74 -51.66
N ASN A 285 78.44 -23.82 -52.44
CA ASN A 285 79.50 -24.78 -52.70
C ASN A 285 80.85 -24.07 -52.85
N VAL A 286 81.76 -24.31 -51.90
CA VAL A 286 83.19 -24.20 -52.18
C VAL A 286 83.64 -25.58 -52.61
N THR A 287 83.67 -25.76 -53.92
CA THR A 287 84.38 -26.83 -54.62
C THR A 287 85.87 -26.68 -54.31
N THR A 288 86.40 -27.40 -53.32
CA THR A 288 87.84 -27.66 -53.29
C THR A 288 88.11 -28.79 -54.25
N SER A 289 88.57 -28.38 -55.43
CA SER A 289 89.20 -29.18 -56.48
C SER A 289 89.94 -30.40 -55.92
N ASP A 290 89.53 -31.58 -56.39
CA ASP A 290 90.41 -32.73 -56.47
C ASP A 290 91.68 -32.32 -57.22
N LYS A 291 92.79 -32.27 -56.50
CA LYS A 291 94.12 -32.44 -57.09
C LYS A 291 94.66 -33.75 -56.54
N VAL A 292 94.55 -34.76 -57.38
CA VAL A 292 95.32 -36.00 -57.28
C VAL A 292 96.79 -35.61 -57.38
N GLU A 293 97.46 -35.51 -56.24
CA GLU A 293 98.91 -35.66 -56.16
C GLU A 293 99.22 -36.85 -55.26
N ASN A 294 99.52 -37.94 -55.96
CA ASN A 294 99.96 -39.19 -55.43
C ASN A 294 101.37 -38.99 -54.86
N LYS A 295 101.52 -38.91 -53.53
CA LYS A 295 102.80 -39.07 -52.82
C LYS A 295 102.51 -39.48 -51.37
N GLN A 296 102.46 -40.80 -51.19
CA GLN A 296 102.86 -41.51 -49.98
C GLN A 296 102.28 -40.92 -48.69
N ASP A 297 101.08 -41.38 -48.33
CA ASP A 297 100.42 -41.09 -47.05
C ASP A 297 101.42 -41.11 -45.91
N ASN A 298 101.76 -39.93 -45.42
CA ASN A 298 102.37 -39.83 -44.12
C ASN A 298 101.23 -40.15 -43.16
N VAL A 299 101.17 -41.40 -42.69
CA VAL A 299 100.11 -41.95 -41.82
C VAL A 299 99.78 -40.99 -40.67
N ALA A 300 100.76 -40.18 -40.25
CA ALA A 300 100.62 -39.08 -39.30
C ALA A 300 99.58 -37.99 -39.68
N GLU A 301 99.49 -37.54 -40.94
CA GLU A 301 98.60 -36.43 -41.33
C GLU A 301 97.13 -36.88 -41.43
N VAL A 302 96.90 -38.09 -41.95
CA VAL A 302 95.56 -38.73 -41.96
C VAL A 302 95.10 -39.02 -40.54
N MET A 303 95.99 -39.52 -39.67
CA MET A 303 95.69 -39.70 -38.24
C MET A 303 95.43 -38.36 -37.53
N ALA A 304 96.18 -37.30 -37.84
CA ALA A 304 95.96 -35.96 -37.27
C ALA A 304 94.61 -35.35 -37.69
N LYS A 305 94.22 -35.47 -38.96
CA LYS A 305 92.89 -35.02 -39.44
C LYS A 305 91.76 -35.83 -38.81
N LYS A 306 91.93 -37.15 -38.65
CA LYS A 306 90.95 -38.01 -37.97
C LYS A 306 90.82 -37.66 -36.48
N LEU A 307 91.94 -37.38 -35.81
CA LEU A 307 91.98 -36.93 -34.42
C LEU A 307 91.32 -35.56 -34.25
N TYR A 308 91.64 -34.58 -35.09
CA TYR A 308 91.01 -33.25 -35.09
C TYR A 308 89.49 -33.33 -35.27
N ASN A 309 89.02 -34.13 -36.24
CA ASN A 309 87.59 -34.33 -36.47
C ASN A 309 86.90 -35.08 -35.32
N SER A 310 87.61 -35.98 -34.63
CA SER A 310 87.09 -36.62 -33.41
C SER A 310 86.94 -35.61 -32.28
N ILE A 311 88.01 -34.87 -31.96
CA ILE A 311 88.00 -33.85 -30.90
C ILE A 311 86.94 -32.78 -31.16
N ARG A 312 86.80 -32.32 -32.41
CA ARG A 312 85.77 -31.35 -32.78
C ARG A 312 84.34 -31.90 -32.58
N ARG A 313 84.12 -33.18 -32.89
CA ARG A 313 82.83 -33.85 -32.65
C ARG A 313 82.57 -33.99 -31.16
N ASP A 314 83.56 -34.42 -30.38
CA ASP A 314 83.47 -34.58 -28.93
C ASP A 314 83.18 -33.25 -28.24
N MET A 315 83.91 -32.17 -28.61
CA MET A 315 83.63 -30.81 -28.14
C MET A 315 82.23 -30.30 -28.53
N THR A 316 81.74 -30.66 -29.71
CA THR A 316 80.38 -30.27 -30.15
C THR A 316 79.33 -31.03 -29.33
N ASN A 317 79.58 -32.31 -29.05
CA ASN A 317 78.72 -33.13 -28.21
C ASN A 317 78.70 -32.62 -26.76
N GLU A 318 79.86 -32.31 -26.18
CA GLU A 318 79.96 -31.70 -24.84
C GLU A 318 79.27 -30.34 -24.78
N LYS A 319 79.46 -29.48 -25.79
CA LYS A 319 78.73 -28.21 -25.90
C LYS A 319 77.22 -28.44 -25.91
N ASN A 320 76.73 -29.37 -26.72
CA ASN A 320 75.30 -29.64 -26.82
C ASN A 320 74.74 -30.25 -25.53
N ALA A 321 75.50 -31.13 -24.86
CA ALA A 321 75.13 -31.69 -23.56
C ALA A 321 75.07 -30.59 -22.48
N LEU A 322 76.03 -29.67 -22.47
CA LEU A 322 76.05 -28.53 -21.57
C LEU A 322 74.87 -27.59 -21.83
N VAL A 323 74.58 -27.27 -23.10
CA VAL A 323 73.41 -26.46 -23.48
C VAL A 323 72.11 -27.13 -23.05
N SER A 324 71.98 -28.44 -23.23
CA SER A 324 70.81 -29.21 -22.77
C SER A 324 70.67 -29.16 -21.25
N ALA A 325 71.76 -29.37 -20.50
CA ALA A 325 71.74 -29.29 -19.05
C ALA A 325 71.34 -27.89 -18.54
N PHE A 326 71.81 -26.82 -19.19
CA PHE A 326 71.37 -25.46 -18.88
C PHE A 326 69.88 -25.23 -19.20
N ALA A 327 69.39 -25.75 -20.32
CA ALA A 327 67.97 -25.67 -20.67
C ALA A 327 67.09 -26.43 -19.66
N ASP A 328 67.53 -27.62 -19.25
CA ASP A 328 66.86 -28.45 -18.24
C ASP A 328 66.85 -27.76 -16.87
N MET A 329 67.90 -27.01 -16.52
CA MET A 329 67.94 -26.19 -15.31
C MET A 329 67.06 -24.93 -15.39
N LEU A 330 66.99 -24.27 -16.55
CA LEU A 330 66.21 -23.03 -16.72
C LEU A 330 64.70 -23.26 -16.81
N THR A 331 64.28 -24.43 -17.30
CA THR A 331 62.86 -24.79 -17.44
C THR A 331 62.08 -24.73 -16.12
N PRO A 332 62.51 -25.37 -15.00
CA PRO A 332 61.82 -25.27 -13.73
C PRO A 332 61.85 -23.85 -13.15
N VAL A 333 62.92 -23.08 -13.38
CA VAL A 333 63.02 -21.67 -12.95
C VAL A 333 61.98 -20.80 -13.67
N SER A 334 61.81 -21.00 -14.97
CA SER A 334 60.82 -20.27 -15.77
C SER A 334 59.40 -20.60 -15.31
N LYS A 335 59.10 -21.88 -15.06
CA LYS A 335 57.80 -22.30 -14.49
C LYS A 335 57.55 -21.71 -13.10
N ALA A 336 58.56 -21.65 -12.24
CA ALA A 336 58.44 -21.02 -10.93
C ALA A 336 58.15 -19.51 -11.04
N PHE A 337 58.79 -18.83 -12.00
CA PHE A 337 58.56 -17.41 -12.24
C PHE A 337 57.14 -17.13 -12.74
N GLU A 338 56.64 -17.91 -13.69
CA GLU A 338 55.25 -17.83 -14.16
C GLU A 338 54.25 -18.07 -13.01
N SER A 339 54.52 -19.04 -12.15
CA SER A 339 53.69 -19.33 -10.96
C SER A 339 53.66 -18.14 -9.99
N VAL A 340 54.81 -17.54 -9.68
CA VAL A 340 54.90 -16.35 -8.83
C VAL A 340 54.18 -15.15 -9.46
N GLN A 341 54.32 -14.93 -10.76
CA GLN A 341 53.58 -13.87 -11.45
C GLN A 341 52.06 -14.10 -11.39
N GLY A 342 51.62 -15.35 -11.52
CA GLY A 342 50.22 -15.73 -11.33
C GLY A 342 49.72 -15.40 -9.93
N GLU A 343 50.50 -15.71 -8.91
CA GLU A 343 50.14 -15.44 -7.51
C GLU A 343 50.12 -13.94 -7.18
N ILE A 344 51.07 -13.17 -7.71
CA ILE A 344 51.07 -11.70 -7.62
C ILE A 344 49.81 -11.12 -8.27
N SER A 345 49.40 -11.66 -9.41
CA SER A 345 48.20 -11.21 -10.12
C SER A 345 46.94 -11.48 -9.29
N LYS A 346 46.82 -12.67 -8.69
CA LYS A 346 45.72 -12.98 -7.76
C LYS A 346 45.74 -12.07 -6.53
N SER A 347 46.92 -11.81 -5.96
CA SER A 347 47.07 -10.92 -4.80
C SER A 347 46.59 -9.49 -5.10
N ARG A 348 46.87 -8.96 -6.31
CA ARG A 348 46.36 -7.66 -6.74
C ARG A 348 44.84 -7.63 -6.84
N VAL A 349 44.23 -8.67 -7.40
CA VAL A 349 42.76 -8.80 -7.49
C VAL A 349 42.13 -8.85 -6.10
N LEU A 350 42.66 -9.68 -5.21
CA LEU A 350 42.21 -9.75 -3.81
C LEU A 350 42.37 -8.41 -3.07
N GLY A 351 43.44 -7.67 -3.36
CA GLY A 351 43.65 -6.33 -2.81
C GLY A 351 42.56 -5.35 -3.24
N ALA A 352 42.19 -5.35 -4.53
CA ALA A 352 41.11 -4.52 -5.04
C ALA A 352 39.75 -4.91 -4.44
N GLU A 353 39.47 -6.20 -4.33
CA GLU A 353 38.24 -6.71 -3.71
C GLU A 353 38.15 -6.30 -2.22
N ASN A 354 39.26 -6.36 -1.48
CA ASN A 354 39.30 -5.93 -0.09
C ASN A 354 38.99 -4.44 0.09
N VAL A 355 39.46 -3.58 -0.83
CA VAL A 355 39.12 -2.14 -0.81
C VAL A 355 37.61 -1.94 -1.04
N VAL A 356 37.01 -2.68 -1.98
CA VAL A 356 35.56 -2.62 -2.23
C VAL A 356 34.77 -3.09 -1.02
N LEU A 357 35.14 -4.22 -0.42
CA LEU A 357 34.49 -4.77 0.77
C LEU A 357 34.59 -3.82 1.98
N LYS A 358 35.73 -3.16 2.18
CA LYS A 358 35.87 -2.12 3.22
C LYS A 358 34.91 -0.95 2.99
N ARG A 359 34.77 -0.50 1.74
CA ARG A 359 33.85 0.59 1.39
C ARG A 359 32.40 0.20 1.65
N GLN A 360 32.00 -1.01 1.24
CA GLN A 360 30.65 -1.55 1.51
C GLN A 360 30.38 -1.68 3.01
N THR A 361 31.39 -2.08 3.79
CA THR A 361 31.26 -2.20 5.25
C THR A 361 31.01 -0.85 5.90
N GLU A 362 31.70 0.21 5.48
CA GLU A 362 31.46 1.56 6.02
C GLU A 362 30.10 2.13 5.59
N GLU A 363 29.68 1.87 4.35
CA GLU A 363 28.34 2.26 3.89
C GLU A 363 27.23 1.57 4.71
N LEU A 364 27.37 0.27 4.98
CA LEU A 364 26.44 -0.46 5.84
C LEU A 364 26.43 0.06 7.28
N LYS A 365 27.58 0.44 7.84
CA LYS A 365 27.63 1.08 9.17
C LYS A 365 26.90 2.42 9.17
N GLN A 366 27.03 3.21 8.12
CA GLN A 366 26.34 4.49 7.98
C GLN A 366 24.82 4.31 7.90
N GLN A 367 24.35 3.36 7.08
CA GLN A 367 22.93 2.99 6.99
C GLN A 367 22.39 2.48 8.33
N LEU A 368 23.18 1.69 9.08
CA LEU A 368 22.81 1.23 10.42
C LEU A 368 22.69 2.40 11.42
N ALA A 369 23.59 3.39 11.34
CA ALA A 369 23.52 4.57 12.19
C ALA A 369 22.27 5.42 11.89
N GLU A 370 21.96 5.61 10.62
CA GLU A 370 20.80 6.38 10.17
C GLU A 370 19.47 5.70 10.56
N THR A 371 19.35 4.39 10.35
CA THR A 371 18.18 3.61 10.78
C THR A 371 17.98 3.64 12.30
N ARG A 372 19.06 3.58 13.09
CA ARG A 372 18.98 3.76 14.56
C ARG A 372 18.47 5.14 14.94
N SER A 373 18.94 6.19 14.26
CA SER A 373 18.48 7.57 14.50
C SER A 373 16.98 7.73 14.17
N GLN A 374 16.54 7.20 13.02
CA GLN A 374 15.13 7.20 12.64
C GLN A 374 14.26 6.45 13.65
N LEU A 375 14.71 5.29 14.14
CA LEU A 375 13.99 4.52 15.15
C LEU A 375 13.90 5.27 16.49
N GLN A 376 14.97 5.98 16.89
CA GLN A 376 14.95 6.82 18.09
C GLN A 376 13.96 7.97 17.95
N SER A 377 13.92 8.65 16.80
CA SER A 377 12.94 9.72 16.52
C SER A 377 11.50 9.19 16.52
N ALA A 378 11.25 8.05 15.89
CA ALA A 378 9.93 7.41 15.87
C ALA A 378 9.48 7.02 17.29
N ASN A 379 10.38 6.51 18.13
CA ASN A 379 10.08 6.20 19.53
C ASN A 379 9.73 7.45 20.34
N GLN A 380 10.43 8.57 20.14
CA GLN A 380 10.08 9.84 20.78
C GLN A 380 8.70 10.33 20.33
N SER A 381 8.40 10.25 19.03
CA SER A 381 7.07 10.59 18.50
C SER A 381 5.97 9.70 19.09
N LEU A 382 6.23 8.40 19.25
CA LEU A 382 5.28 7.46 19.86
C LEU A 382 5.00 7.79 21.33
N ILE A 383 6.02 8.22 22.09
CA ILE A 383 5.85 8.63 23.48
C ILE A 383 4.97 9.89 23.56
N ALA A 384 5.23 10.89 22.70
CA ALA A 384 4.42 12.11 22.63
C ALA A 384 2.96 11.81 22.28
N GLU A 385 2.71 10.95 21.29
CA GLU A 385 1.35 10.54 20.91
C GLU A 385 0.63 9.75 22.00
N LYS A 386 1.35 8.91 22.76
CA LYS A 386 0.77 8.22 23.92
C LYS A 386 0.31 9.19 24.99
N GLU A 387 1.07 10.25 25.26
CA GLU A 387 0.68 11.27 26.23
C GLU A 387 -0.51 12.08 25.73
N ASN A 388 -0.52 12.46 24.45
CA ASN A 388 -1.66 13.14 23.82
C ASN A 388 -2.94 12.28 23.88
N ASN A 389 -2.83 10.96 23.62
CA ASN A 389 -3.96 10.05 23.73
C ASN A 389 -4.51 9.95 25.16
N LYS A 390 -3.63 9.99 26.16
CA LYS A 390 -4.01 9.98 27.57
C LYS A 390 -4.75 11.26 27.95
N GLU A 391 -4.28 12.41 27.47
CA GLU A 391 -4.94 13.70 27.67
C GLU A 391 -6.33 13.72 27.01
N LEU A 392 -6.44 13.25 25.76
CA LEU A 392 -7.73 13.14 25.08
C LEU A 392 -8.71 12.21 25.80
N LYS A 393 -8.23 11.11 26.39
CA LYS A 393 -9.07 10.23 27.21
C LYS A 393 -9.62 10.94 28.44
N ASN A 394 -8.79 11.72 29.14
CA ASN A 394 -9.24 12.50 30.28
C ASN A 394 -10.31 13.52 29.86
N GLN A 395 -10.11 14.22 28.74
CA GLN A 395 -11.09 15.17 28.20
C GLN A 395 -12.43 14.50 27.82
N ILE A 396 -12.38 13.28 27.26
CA ILE A 396 -13.59 12.50 26.97
C ILE A 396 -14.34 12.18 28.26
N THR A 397 -13.64 11.68 29.29
CA THR A 397 -14.26 11.37 30.58
C THR A 397 -14.88 12.61 31.23
N ASP A 398 -14.22 13.78 31.15
CA ASP A 398 -14.77 15.04 31.66
C ASP A 398 -16.04 15.46 30.90
N LEU A 399 -16.07 15.27 29.58
CA LEU A 399 -17.26 15.57 28.76
C LEU A 399 -18.40 14.60 29.04
N GLU A 400 -18.12 13.31 29.24
CA GLU A 400 -19.11 12.31 29.63
C GLU A 400 -19.74 12.64 30.99
N ASN A 401 -18.93 13.05 31.97
CA ASN A 401 -19.42 13.50 33.27
C ASN A 401 -20.32 14.74 33.13
N LYS A 402 -19.91 15.75 32.35
CA LYS A 402 -20.73 16.94 32.09
C LYS A 402 -22.05 16.61 31.40
N LYS A 403 -22.04 15.65 30.48
CA LYS A 403 -23.26 15.18 29.82
C LYS A 403 -24.21 14.53 30.83
N SER A 404 -23.70 13.65 31.70
CA SER A 404 -24.49 13.02 32.75
C SER A 404 -25.14 14.06 33.69
N ASP A 405 -24.38 15.07 34.09
CA ASP A 405 -24.89 16.19 34.91
C ASP A 405 -26.01 16.96 34.20
N LEU A 406 -25.85 17.23 32.89
CA LEU A 406 -26.87 17.92 32.10
C LEU A 406 -28.14 17.08 31.91
N ASP A 407 -27.98 15.78 31.65
CA ASP A 407 -29.12 14.85 31.53
C ASP A 407 -29.91 14.78 32.85
N GLN A 408 -29.21 14.78 34.00
CA GLN A 408 -29.85 14.85 35.31
C GLN A 408 -30.64 16.16 35.48
N LYS A 409 -30.01 17.32 35.20
CA LYS A 409 -30.68 18.63 35.31
C LYS A 409 -31.90 18.74 34.40
N LEU A 410 -31.83 18.16 33.20
CA LEU A 410 -32.95 18.12 32.27
C LEU A 410 -34.11 17.28 32.85
N ASN A 411 -33.81 16.13 33.45
CA ASN A 411 -34.82 15.28 34.08
C ASN A 411 -35.48 15.95 35.30
N GLU A 412 -34.69 16.66 36.10
CA GLU A 412 -35.21 17.50 37.19
C GLU A 412 -36.15 18.59 36.67
N ALA A 413 -35.78 19.28 35.59
CA ALA A 413 -36.63 20.31 34.97
C ALA A 413 -37.95 19.74 34.44
N TYR A 414 -37.94 18.56 33.80
CA TYR A 414 -39.18 17.89 33.39
C TYR A 414 -40.09 17.55 34.57
N THR A 415 -39.50 17.09 35.68
CA THR A 415 -40.25 16.77 36.90
C THR A 415 -40.90 18.02 37.50
N ILE A 416 -40.17 19.13 37.53
CA ILE A 416 -40.71 20.43 38.01
C ILE A 416 -41.86 20.90 37.11
N ASN A 417 -41.67 20.91 35.80
CA ASN A 417 -42.71 21.34 34.85
C ASN A 417 -43.99 20.50 34.96
N SER A 418 -43.85 19.18 35.12
CA SER A 418 -45.00 18.30 35.37
C SER A 418 -45.74 18.64 36.65
N ARG A 419 -45.02 19.01 37.71
CA ARG A 419 -45.61 19.40 38.99
C ARG A 419 -46.31 20.75 38.90
N GLU A 420 -45.72 21.73 38.20
CA GLU A 420 -46.33 23.03 37.97
C GLU A 420 -47.62 22.93 37.16
N SER A 421 -47.60 22.15 36.06
CA SER A 421 -48.81 21.89 35.26
C SER A 421 -49.92 21.23 36.09
N SER A 422 -49.58 20.29 36.97
CA SER A 422 -50.54 19.68 37.90
C SER A 422 -51.13 20.71 38.89
N LEU A 423 -50.28 21.58 39.45
CA LEU A 423 -50.69 22.61 40.40
C LEU A 423 -51.59 23.67 39.73
N GLU A 424 -51.29 24.04 38.49
CA GLU A 424 -52.11 24.97 37.72
C GLU A 424 -53.47 24.36 37.35
N ALA A 425 -53.50 23.08 36.98
CA ALA A 425 -54.76 22.36 36.77
C ALA A 425 -55.61 22.28 38.05
N GLU A 426 -54.98 22.10 39.22
CA GLU A 426 -55.67 22.12 40.52
C GLU A 426 -56.21 23.50 40.86
N LYS A 427 -55.44 24.57 40.59
CA LYS A 427 -55.88 25.96 40.77
C LYS A 427 -57.10 26.26 39.90
N VAL A 428 -57.07 25.91 38.62
CA VAL A 428 -58.21 26.08 37.70
C VAL A 428 -59.44 25.32 38.20
N ARG A 429 -59.28 24.07 38.66
CA ARG A 429 -60.37 23.30 39.27
C ARG A 429 -60.97 24.00 40.50
N SER A 430 -60.12 24.56 41.36
CA SER A 430 -60.54 25.30 42.56
C SER A 430 -61.32 26.57 42.22
N GLU A 431 -60.84 27.36 41.26
CA GLU A 431 -61.52 28.57 40.79
C GLU A 431 -62.86 28.24 40.12
N LEU A 432 -62.90 27.20 39.28
CA LEU A 432 -64.14 26.71 38.66
C LEU A 432 -65.15 26.26 39.71
N LYS A 433 -64.70 25.54 40.75
CA LYS A 433 -65.54 25.12 41.88
C LYS A 433 -66.13 26.32 42.62
N LYS A 434 -65.35 27.37 42.86
CA LYS A 434 -65.84 28.63 43.46
C LYS A 434 -66.89 29.32 42.59
N ALA A 435 -66.65 29.41 41.28
CA ALA A 435 -67.60 30.02 40.35
C ALA A 435 -68.93 29.26 40.29
N PHE A 436 -68.88 27.92 40.29
CA PHE A 436 -70.09 27.10 40.34
C PHE A 436 -70.84 27.19 41.67
N ALA A 437 -70.14 27.28 42.79
CA ALA A 437 -70.79 27.51 44.09
C ALA A 437 -71.53 28.86 44.13
N PHE A 438 -70.92 29.93 43.60
CA PHE A 438 -71.57 31.23 43.45
C PHE A 438 -72.82 31.17 42.56
N LEU A 439 -72.75 30.50 41.41
CA LEU A 439 -73.92 30.28 40.53
C LEU A 439 -75.03 29.47 41.22
N TYR A 440 -74.67 28.49 42.04
CA TYR A 440 -75.65 27.61 42.69
C TYR A 440 -76.33 28.29 43.89
N GLU A 441 -75.60 29.09 44.66
CA GLU A 441 -76.14 29.74 45.86
C GLU A 441 -76.74 31.12 45.52
N ASP A 442 -76.02 32.00 44.81
CA ASP A 442 -76.43 33.41 44.66
C ASP A 442 -77.32 33.66 43.44
N TRP A 443 -77.14 32.94 42.33
CA TRP A 443 -77.90 33.19 41.09
C TRP A 443 -79.25 32.46 41.06
N LEU A 444 -79.30 31.23 41.57
CA LEU A 444 -80.52 30.44 41.70
C LEU A 444 -81.54 31.04 42.68
N GLU A 445 -81.09 31.70 43.75
CA GLU A 445 -81.99 32.40 44.69
C GLU A 445 -82.58 33.69 44.09
N TYR A 446 -81.82 34.39 43.25
CA TYR A 446 -82.22 35.72 42.75
C TYR A 446 -83.15 35.66 41.53
N GLU A 447 -82.86 34.82 40.53
CA GLU A 447 -83.62 34.78 39.26
C GLU A 447 -84.91 33.94 39.31
N PHE A 448 -85.10 33.12 40.33
CA PHE A 448 -86.30 32.27 40.46
C PHE A 448 -87.36 32.81 41.42
N SER A 449 -87.16 34.01 41.96
CA SER A 449 -88.10 34.67 42.86
C SER A 449 -89.44 35.05 42.20
N ASP A 450 -89.50 35.12 40.85
CA ASP A 450 -90.69 35.49 40.06
C ASP A 450 -91.27 34.35 39.18
N VAL A 451 -90.89 33.08 39.40
CA VAL A 451 -91.31 31.94 38.56
C VAL A 451 -92.42 31.13 39.24
N SER A 452 -93.53 30.87 38.54
CA SER A 452 -94.64 30.04 39.05
C SER A 452 -94.19 28.61 39.41
N GLU A 453 -94.74 28.01 40.47
CA GLU A 453 -94.35 26.69 41.04
C GLU A 453 -94.10 25.59 39.99
N GLU A 454 -94.94 25.53 38.94
CA GLU A 454 -94.87 24.49 37.90
C GLU A 454 -93.64 24.64 36.97
N ASN A 455 -93.17 25.87 36.74
CA ASN A 455 -91.93 26.15 36.01
C ASN A 455 -90.69 26.02 36.90
N TYR A 456 -90.83 26.28 38.21
CA TYR A 456 -89.76 26.08 39.18
C TYR A 456 -89.38 24.61 39.31
N GLU A 457 -90.36 23.68 39.36
CA GLU A 457 -90.06 22.24 39.37
C GLU A 457 -89.37 21.75 38.09
N SER A 458 -89.82 22.24 36.92
CA SER A 458 -89.20 21.88 35.63
C SER A 458 -87.75 22.39 35.53
N LEU A 459 -87.49 23.62 35.96
CA LEU A 459 -86.13 24.18 35.98
C LEU A 459 -85.26 23.50 37.04
N GLN A 460 -85.80 23.20 38.23
CA GLN A 460 -85.07 22.45 39.25
C GLN A 460 -84.73 21.02 38.77
N ALA A 461 -85.60 20.38 37.98
CA ALA A 461 -85.34 19.07 37.38
C ALA A 461 -84.24 19.13 36.31
N ILE A 462 -84.24 20.16 35.45
CA ILE A 462 -83.19 20.38 34.43
C ILE A 462 -81.84 20.65 35.12
N ILE A 463 -81.82 21.49 36.15
CA ILE A 463 -80.62 21.82 36.90
C ILE A 463 -80.09 20.59 37.63
N LYS A 464 -80.92 19.84 38.36
CA LYS A 464 -80.53 18.56 39.00
C LYS A 464 -79.99 17.54 38.00
N LYS A 465 -80.56 17.47 36.79
CA LYS A 465 -80.09 16.57 35.72
C LYS A 465 -78.72 17.00 35.19
N THR A 466 -78.49 18.30 35.08
CA THR A 466 -77.22 18.89 34.64
C THR A 466 -76.12 18.68 35.68
N PHE A 467 -76.42 18.93 36.97
CA PHE A 467 -75.49 18.66 38.07
C PHE A 467 -75.14 17.17 38.17
N ARG A 468 -76.10 16.25 38.08
CA ARG A 468 -75.81 14.80 38.03
C ARG A 468 -74.97 14.39 36.82
N ALA A 469 -75.13 15.07 35.68
CA ALA A 469 -74.31 14.80 34.49
C ALA A 469 -72.86 15.30 34.69
N LEU A 470 -72.67 16.42 35.39
CA LEU A 470 -71.36 16.94 35.74
C LEU A 470 -70.66 16.10 36.82
N GLU A 471 -71.39 15.60 37.82
CA GLU A 471 -70.89 14.62 38.82
C GLU A 471 -70.42 13.32 38.16
N ARG A 472 -71.16 12.80 37.17
CA ARG A 472 -70.75 11.62 36.40
C ARG A 472 -69.49 11.85 35.55
N ASN A 473 -69.16 13.09 35.24
CA ASN A 473 -67.93 13.48 34.56
C ASN A 473 -66.80 13.84 35.55
N GLY A 474 -66.97 13.52 36.85
CA GLY A 474 -65.93 13.62 37.87
C GLY A 474 -65.83 14.99 38.56
N ILE A 475 -66.83 15.86 38.41
CA ILE A 475 -66.91 17.13 39.15
C ILE A 475 -67.82 16.94 40.36
N ASP A 476 -67.23 16.74 41.54
CA ASP A 476 -67.99 16.58 42.78
C ASP A 476 -68.36 17.94 43.40
N PHE A 477 -69.67 18.20 43.45
CA PHE A 477 -70.25 19.44 43.99
C PHE A 477 -70.68 19.29 45.45
N LYS A 478 -70.81 18.06 45.97
CA LYS A 478 -71.04 17.84 47.40
C LYS A 478 -69.68 17.81 48.06
N GLY A 479 -69.24 18.96 48.56
CA GLY A 479 -68.03 18.99 49.40
C GLY A 479 -68.09 17.90 50.45
N GLU A 480 -67.12 16.97 50.45
CA GLU A 480 -66.79 16.22 51.63
C GLU A 480 -66.57 17.23 52.78
N LYS A 481 -67.33 17.03 53.86
CA LYS A 481 -67.03 17.63 55.16
C LYS A 481 -65.85 16.90 55.79
#